data_AF-A0A9D9D250-F1
#
_entry.id   AF-A0A9D9D250-F1
#
_cell.length_a   1.000
_cell.length_b   1.000
_cell.length_c   1.000
_cell.angle_alpha   90.00
_cell.angle_beta   90.00
_cell.angle_gamma   90.00
#
_symmetry.space_group_name_H-M   'P 1'
#
loop_
_entity.id
_entity.type
_entity.pdbx_description
1 polymer ?
#
loop_
_entity_poly.entity_id
_entity_poly.type
_entity_poly.pdbx_seq_one_letter_code
_entity_poly.pdbx_strand_id
1 'polypeptide(L)'
;VVYNELNTKLCDAVRENFKRLGCSNISVSNTDAVNCVPSLGQVDLLYLDPSRRDKAGKKVFLLEDCEPDILAIKPQLFSYCPQLLLKLSPMADISLVAERLGPCLREVHVVGTNGECKELLCWLEKTWRGGYTITVADLPEEPFTFLAADEAAAEPRFPQNAESLVGQAVIVPGAVALKAGCANLLCQRNGWTRLGRHTSIYLSDEGPWRIAEVLPFSNPNIRALGRKYPFSEVTARNIPVTSEELKRKMGVAPSDNTHIYACTCDFADGSSGRFLIVARRAGD
;
A
#
# COMPACT_ATOMS: atom_id res chain seq x y z
N VAL A 1 8.24 -28.12 -11.28
CA VAL A 1 8.20 -27.22 -10.09
C VAL A 1 8.56 -28.03 -8.87
N VAL A 2 9.34 -27.47 -7.94
CA VAL A 2 9.58 -28.09 -6.63
C VAL A 2 8.93 -27.23 -5.56
N TYR A 3 8.06 -27.83 -4.76
CA TYR A 3 7.49 -27.23 -3.56
C TYR A 3 8.25 -27.77 -2.34
N ASN A 4 8.73 -26.88 -1.47
CA ASN A 4 9.43 -27.27 -0.24
C ASN A 4 8.68 -26.73 0.98
N GLU A 5 8.48 -27.59 1.98
CA GLU A 5 7.78 -27.27 3.23
C GLU A 5 8.38 -28.05 4.39
N LEU A 6 8.47 -27.44 5.58
CA LEU A 6 9.04 -28.06 6.77
C LEU A 6 8.04 -29.02 7.44
N ASN A 7 6.76 -28.67 7.42
CA ASN A 7 5.72 -29.44 8.09
C ASN A 7 5.27 -30.64 7.23
N THR A 8 5.58 -31.85 7.70
CA THR A 8 5.22 -33.10 7.02
C THR A 8 3.71 -33.24 6.76
N LYS A 9 2.86 -32.78 7.69
CA LYS A 9 1.39 -32.84 7.50
C LYS A 9 0.93 -31.93 6.36
N LEU A 10 1.56 -30.76 6.21
CA LEU A 10 1.28 -29.85 5.10
C LEU A 10 1.78 -30.45 3.79
N CYS A 11 2.96 -31.07 3.77
CA CYS A 11 3.46 -31.80 2.61
C CYS A 11 2.47 -32.88 2.13
N ASP A 12 1.91 -33.67 3.04
CA ASP A 12 0.96 -34.73 2.70
C ASP A 12 -0.35 -34.16 2.14
N ALA A 13 -0.88 -33.10 2.76
CA ALA A 13 -2.05 -32.39 2.26
C ALA A 13 -1.81 -31.79 0.87
N VAL A 14 -0.66 -31.16 0.65
CA VAL A 14 -0.29 -30.53 -0.63
C VAL A 14 -0.12 -31.59 -1.73
N ARG A 15 0.47 -32.75 -1.44
CA ARG A 15 0.56 -33.87 -2.40
C ARG A 15 -0.81 -34.33 -2.86
N GLU A 16 -1.75 -34.49 -1.93
CA GLU A 16 -3.12 -34.89 -2.26
C GLU A 16 -3.85 -33.80 -3.05
N ASN A 17 -3.68 -32.53 -2.68
CA ASN A 17 -4.28 -31.40 -3.39
C ASN A 17 -3.77 -31.32 -4.85
N PHE A 18 -2.46 -31.46 -5.08
CA PHE A 18 -1.91 -31.48 -6.43
C PHE A 18 -2.45 -32.63 -7.28
N LYS A 19 -2.64 -33.83 -6.70
CA LYS A 19 -3.29 -34.94 -7.40
C LYS A 19 -4.72 -34.60 -7.81
N ARG A 20 -5.51 -34.02 -6.92
CA ARG A 20 -6.91 -33.63 -7.18
C ARG A 20 -7.04 -32.51 -8.21
N LEU A 21 -6.07 -31.59 -8.23
CA LEU A 21 -5.99 -30.51 -9.22
C LEU A 21 -5.40 -30.96 -10.57
N GLY A 22 -4.95 -32.22 -10.69
CA GLY A 22 -4.34 -32.75 -11.92
C GLY A 22 -2.93 -32.21 -12.19
N CYS A 23 -2.25 -31.62 -11.19
CA CYS A 23 -0.91 -31.07 -11.33
C CYS A 23 0.15 -32.17 -11.15
N SER A 24 0.59 -32.78 -12.26
CA SER A 24 1.58 -33.88 -12.25
C SER A 24 3.04 -33.43 -12.34
N ASN A 25 3.30 -32.14 -12.57
CA ASN A 25 4.65 -31.57 -12.78
C ASN A 25 5.24 -30.92 -11.51
N ILE A 26 4.71 -31.23 -10.33
CA ILE A 26 5.13 -30.67 -9.04
C ILE A 26 5.66 -31.78 -8.13
N SER A 27 6.91 -31.65 -7.67
CA SER A 27 7.49 -32.52 -6.64
C SER A 27 7.46 -31.82 -5.28
N VAL A 28 7.18 -32.59 -4.22
CA VAL A 28 7.09 -32.08 -2.84
C VAL A 28 8.29 -32.55 -2.02
N SER A 29 9.14 -31.61 -1.64
CA SER A 29 10.27 -31.79 -0.72
C SER A 29 9.86 -31.42 0.71
N ASN A 30 10.29 -32.23 1.68
CA ASN A 30 10.07 -31.97 3.10
C ASN A 30 11.40 -31.73 3.81
N THR A 31 12.02 -30.59 3.56
CA THR A 31 13.35 -30.24 4.08
C THR A 31 13.40 -28.79 4.49
N ASP A 32 14.43 -28.41 5.25
CA ASP A 32 14.73 -27.00 5.46
C ASP A 32 15.04 -26.30 4.12
N ALA A 33 14.55 -25.08 3.95
CA ALA A 33 14.65 -24.34 2.70
C ALA A 33 16.11 -24.12 2.28
N VAL A 34 17.01 -23.83 3.23
CA VAL A 34 18.43 -23.58 2.95
C VAL A 34 19.13 -24.85 2.48
N ASN A 35 18.73 -26.01 3.04
CA ASN A 35 19.28 -27.31 2.66
C ASN A 35 18.67 -27.87 1.36
N CYS A 36 17.48 -27.41 0.98
CA CYS A 36 16.82 -27.85 -0.25
C CYS A 36 17.54 -27.32 -1.50
N VAL A 37 17.89 -26.01 -1.51
CA VAL A 37 18.37 -25.33 -2.74
C VAL A 37 19.58 -26.01 -3.41
N PRO A 38 20.63 -26.45 -2.70
CA PRO A 38 21.77 -27.12 -3.34
C PRO A 38 21.41 -28.41 -4.09
N SER A 39 20.35 -29.10 -3.69
CA SER A 39 19.90 -30.36 -4.31
C SER A 39 19.11 -30.17 -5.61
N LEU A 40 18.67 -28.94 -5.91
CA LEU A 40 17.82 -28.63 -7.05
C LEU A 40 18.58 -28.43 -8.37
N GLY A 41 19.90 -28.26 -8.31
CA GLY A 41 20.70 -27.82 -9.46
C GLY A 41 20.43 -26.35 -9.83
N GLN A 42 20.53 -26.02 -11.11
CA GLN A 42 20.13 -24.69 -11.61
C GLN A 42 18.62 -24.61 -11.78
N VAL A 43 18.03 -23.52 -11.28
CA VAL A 43 16.60 -23.22 -11.41
C VAL A 43 16.41 -21.81 -11.95
N ASP A 44 15.31 -21.58 -12.68
CA ASP A 44 15.05 -20.28 -13.33
C ASP A 44 14.52 -19.22 -12.36
N LEU A 45 13.77 -19.65 -11.33
CA LEU A 45 13.13 -18.79 -10.34
C LEU A 45 13.03 -19.49 -8.98
N LEU A 46 13.37 -18.77 -7.91
CA LEU A 46 13.04 -19.17 -6.53
C LEU A 46 11.97 -18.23 -5.97
N TYR A 47 10.81 -18.78 -5.60
CA TYR A 47 9.77 -18.07 -4.88
C TYR A 47 9.94 -18.26 -3.36
N LEU A 48 9.91 -17.17 -2.60
CA LEU A 48 10.21 -17.14 -1.17
C LEU A 48 9.07 -16.43 -0.42
N ASP A 49 8.47 -17.11 0.57
CA ASP A 49 7.48 -16.53 1.50
C ASP A 49 7.97 -16.78 2.94
N PRO A 50 8.92 -15.98 3.44
CA PRO A 50 9.52 -16.22 4.73
C PRO A 50 8.53 -15.97 5.88
N SER A 51 8.67 -16.76 6.95
CA SER A 51 7.93 -16.58 8.18
C SER A 51 8.28 -15.24 8.81
N ARG A 52 7.26 -14.53 9.30
CA ARG A 52 7.39 -13.22 9.94
C ARG A 52 7.20 -13.31 11.45
N ARG A 53 7.62 -14.41 12.06
CA ARG A 53 7.51 -14.65 13.49
C ARG A 53 8.88 -14.82 14.10
N ASP A 54 9.15 -14.10 15.18
CA ASP A 54 10.35 -14.34 15.98
C ASP A 54 10.24 -15.70 16.71
N LYS A 55 11.32 -16.08 17.40
CA LYS A 55 11.39 -17.32 18.21
C LYS A 55 10.35 -17.39 19.34
N ALA A 56 9.74 -16.27 19.71
CA ALA A 56 8.66 -16.16 20.70
C ALA A 56 7.26 -16.11 20.04
N GLY A 57 7.17 -16.23 18.72
CA GLY A 57 5.92 -16.22 17.94
C GLY A 57 5.36 -14.83 17.65
N LYS A 58 6.07 -13.75 18.01
CA LYS A 58 5.67 -12.36 17.80
C LYS A 58 5.94 -11.95 16.36
N LYS A 59 5.04 -11.14 15.81
CA LYS A 59 5.15 -10.62 14.45
C LYS A 59 6.35 -9.68 14.34
N VAL A 60 7.19 -9.93 13.35
CA VAL A 60 8.33 -9.08 12.98
C VAL A 60 8.04 -8.30 11.70
N PHE A 61 8.74 -7.17 11.53
CA PHE A 61 8.48 -6.22 10.44
C PHE A 61 9.71 -5.96 9.56
N LEU A 62 10.91 -6.25 10.08
CA LEU A 62 12.15 -6.09 9.34
C LEU A 62 12.46 -7.36 8.52
N LEU A 63 13.17 -7.20 7.41
CA LEU A 63 13.55 -8.32 6.54
C LEU A 63 14.51 -9.27 7.24
N GLU A 64 15.46 -8.70 8.00
CA GLU A 64 16.45 -9.42 8.82
C GLU A 64 15.83 -10.27 9.93
N ASP A 65 14.62 -9.93 10.38
CA ASP A 65 13.91 -10.67 11.43
C ASP A 65 13.03 -11.80 10.86
N CYS A 66 12.95 -11.93 9.53
CA CYS A 66 12.20 -12.99 8.89
C CYS A 66 12.94 -14.32 8.97
N GLU A 67 12.21 -15.43 8.94
CA GLU A 67 12.77 -16.79 8.97
C GLU A 67 12.43 -17.54 7.67
N PRO A 68 13.43 -17.93 6.87
CA PRO A 68 14.86 -17.68 7.04
C PRO A 68 15.23 -16.21 6.78
N ASP A 69 16.38 -15.76 7.31
CA ASP A 69 16.93 -14.43 7.03
C ASP A 69 17.31 -14.34 5.56
N ILE A 70 16.43 -13.71 4.79
CA ILE A 70 16.56 -13.58 3.34
C ILE A 70 17.82 -12.80 2.97
N LEU A 71 18.21 -11.79 3.75
CA LEU A 71 19.39 -10.98 3.44
C LEU A 71 20.67 -11.79 3.60
N ALA A 72 20.74 -12.64 4.63
CA ALA A 72 21.88 -13.52 4.87
C ALA A 72 22.01 -14.61 3.79
N ILE A 73 20.90 -15.23 3.36
CA ILE A 73 20.93 -16.35 2.41
C ILE A 73 20.93 -15.90 0.93
N LYS A 74 20.54 -14.65 0.63
CA LYS A 74 20.44 -14.12 -0.74
C LYS A 74 21.68 -14.40 -1.62
N PRO A 75 22.93 -14.21 -1.16
CA PRO A 75 24.12 -14.52 -1.97
C PRO A 75 24.21 -15.99 -2.38
N GLN A 76 23.86 -16.90 -1.46
CA GLN A 76 23.80 -18.34 -1.74
C GLN A 76 22.65 -18.65 -2.71
N LEU A 77 21.46 -18.08 -2.53
CA LEU A 77 20.36 -18.29 -3.49
C LEU A 77 20.75 -17.88 -4.91
N PHE A 78 21.45 -16.74 -5.05
CA PHE A 78 21.96 -16.27 -6.34
C PHE A 78 23.06 -17.15 -6.96
N SER A 79 23.68 -18.08 -6.22
CA SER A 79 24.58 -19.06 -6.83
C SER A 79 23.83 -20.15 -7.60
N TYR A 80 22.56 -20.41 -7.27
CA TYR A 80 21.73 -21.45 -7.87
C TYR A 80 20.67 -20.92 -8.83
N CYS A 81 20.25 -19.67 -8.63
CA CYS A 81 19.16 -19.07 -9.39
C CYS A 81 19.47 -17.61 -9.75
N PRO A 82 19.29 -17.19 -11.01
CA PRO A 82 19.49 -15.79 -11.39
C PRO A 82 18.37 -14.86 -10.90
N GLN A 83 17.19 -15.40 -10.56
CA GLN A 83 15.98 -14.62 -10.25
C GLN A 83 15.32 -15.09 -8.95
N LEU A 84 14.95 -14.15 -8.08
CA LEU A 84 14.24 -14.45 -6.84
C LEU A 84 12.93 -13.65 -6.81
N LEU A 85 11.83 -14.29 -6.44
CA LEU A 85 10.56 -13.62 -6.17
C LEU A 85 10.26 -13.72 -4.68
N LEU A 86 10.40 -12.60 -3.99
CA LEU A 86 10.18 -12.52 -2.55
C LEU A 86 8.80 -11.95 -2.26
N LYS A 87 7.94 -12.75 -1.62
CA LYS A 87 6.67 -12.29 -1.07
C LYS A 87 6.87 -11.67 0.30
N LEU A 88 6.26 -10.51 0.50
CA LEU A 88 6.29 -9.76 1.75
C LEU A 88 4.90 -9.32 2.19
N SER A 89 4.81 -9.02 3.47
CA SER A 89 3.64 -8.40 4.10
C SER A 89 3.26 -7.08 3.42
N PRO A 90 1.97 -6.75 3.31
CA PRO A 90 1.54 -5.40 2.93
C PRO A 90 1.96 -4.35 4.00
N MET A 91 2.36 -4.80 5.20
CA MET A 91 2.91 -3.93 6.24
C MET A 91 4.38 -3.53 6.01
N ALA A 92 5.12 -4.22 5.12
CA ALA A 92 6.54 -3.93 4.92
C ALA A 92 6.73 -2.60 4.18
N ASP A 93 7.59 -1.71 4.67
CA ASP A 93 7.87 -0.43 4.03
C ASP A 93 8.66 -0.63 2.72
N ILE A 94 8.13 -0.15 1.59
CA ILE A 94 8.73 -0.41 0.26
C ILE A 94 10.11 0.25 0.14
N SER A 95 10.28 1.46 0.67
CA SER A 95 11.56 2.18 0.61
C SER A 95 12.62 1.48 1.43
N LEU A 96 12.28 1.03 2.65
CA LEU A 96 13.19 0.26 3.49
C LEU A 96 13.53 -1.11 2.87
N VAL A 97 12.54 -1.80 2.30
CA VAL A 97 12.75 -3.07 1.58
C VAL A 97 13.69 -2.85 0.39
N ALA A 98 13.48 -1.81 -0.41
CA ALA A 98 14.34 -1.50 -1.54
C ALA A 98 15.79 -1.19 -1.13
N GLU A 99 15.98 -0.41 -0.06
CA GLU A 99 17.29 -0.14 0.53
C GLU A 99 18.00 -1.44 0.94
N ARG A 100 17.29 -2.33 1.65
CA ARG A 100 17.85 -3.57 2.19
C ARG A 100 18.13 -4.62 1.12
N LEU A 101 17.23 -4.80 0.16
CA LEU A 101 17.43 -5.73 -0.96
C LEU A 101 18.55 -5.23 -1.89
N GLY A 102 18.76 -3.92 -1.95
CA GLY A 102 19.83 -3.28 -2.69
C GLY A 102 19.61 -3.32 -4.21
N PRO A 103 20.67 -3.17 -5.01
CA PRO A 103 20.53 -2.81 -6.42
C PRO A 103 20.02 -3.96 -7.31
N CYS A 104 19.95 -5.19 -6.79
CA CYS A 104 19.37 -6.32 -7.51
C CYS A 104 17.84 -6.33 -7.48
N LEU A 105 17.18 -5.46 -6.72
CA LEU A 105 15.74 -5.28 -6.80
C LEU A 105 15.38 -4.65 -8.14
N ARG A 106 14.56 -5.34 -8.93
CA ARG A 106 14.13 -4.90 -10.26
C ARG A 106 12.70 -4.40 -10.25
N GLU A 107 11.80 -5.09 -9.56
CA GLU A 107 10.37 -4.77 -9.56
C GLU A 107 9.76 -4.98 -8.16
N VAL A 108 8.82 -4.12 -7.80
CA VAL A 108 7.95 -4.29 -6.64
C VAL A 108 6.51 -4.28 -7.12
N HIS A 109 5.79 -5.38 -6.95
CA HIS A 109 4.38 -5.47 -7.26
C HIS A 109 3.58 -5.31 -5.97
N VAL A 110 2.77 -4.26 -5.90
CA VAL A 110 1.83 -4.00 -4.80
C VAL A 110 0.49 -4.58 -5.23
N VAL A 111 0.11 -5.69 -4.61
CA VAL A 111 -1.07 -6.46 -5.02
C VAL A 111 -2.19 -6.26 -4.01
N GLY A 112 -3.35 -5.87 -4.49
CA GLY A 112 -4.57 -5.80 -3.69
C GLY A 112 -5.79 -6.28 -4.45
N THR A 113 -6.86 -6.45 -3.69
CA THR A 113 -8.18 -6.79 -4.20
C THR A 113 -9.20 -6.48 -3.12
N ASN A 114 -10.44 -6.16 -3.51
CA ASN A 114 -11.54 -5.83 -2.59
C ASN A 114 -11.19 -4.67 -1.64
N GLY A 115 -10.49 -3.66 -2.14
CA GLY A 115 -10.14 -2.45 -1.38
C GLY A 115 -9.02 -2.64 -0.34
N GLU A 116 -8.33 -3.78 -0.34
CA GLU A 116 -7.24 -4.07 0.59
C GLU A 116 -5.96 -4.46 -0.14
N CYS A 117 -4.82 -3.90 0.27
CA CYS A 117 -3.51 -4.36 -0.14
C CYS A 117 -3.20 -5.70 0.56
N LYS A 118 -3.00 -6.76 -0.22
CA LYS A 118 -2.82 -8.13 0.29
C LYS A 118 -1.37 -8.49 0.51
N GLU A 119 -0.49 -8.12 -0.41
CA GLU A 119 0.92 -8.49 -0.38
C GLU A 119 1.78 -7.59 -1.26
N LEU A 120 3.10 -7.69 -1.03
CA LEU A 120 4.12 -7.13 -1.91
C LEU A 120 4.92 -8.29 -2.52
N LEU A 121 5.19 -8.24 -3.81
CA LEU A 121 6.08 -9.19 -4.48
C LEU A 121 7.29 -8.42 -5.00
N CYS A 122 8.47 -8.74 -4.49
CA CYS A 122 9.73 -8.15 -4.90
C CYS A 122 10.44 -9.09 -5.87
N TRP A 123 10.61 -8.66 -7.11
CA TRP A 123 11.39 -9.38 -8.12
C TRP A 123 12.84 -8.93 -8.08
N LEU A 124 13.73 -9.85 -7.76
CA LEU A 124 15.17 -9.61 -7.71
C LEU A 124 15.85 -10.36 -8.86
N GLU A 125 16.84 -9.71 -9.45
CA GLU A 125 17.66 -10.27 -10.52
C GLU A 125 19.15 -10.03 -10.22
N LYS A 126 19.95 -11.10 -10.23
CA LYS A 126 21.34 -11.11 -9.77
C LYS A 126 22.21 -9.99 -10.37
N THR A 127 22.05 -9.77 -11.67
CA THR A 127 22.86 -8.83 -12.47
C THR A 127 22.22 -7.45 -12.62
N TRP A 128 20.99 -7.26 -12.15
CA TRP A 128 20.26 -6.01 -12.32
C TRP A 128 20.84 -4.89 -11.46
N ARG A 129 20.93 -3.66 -12.00
CA ARG A 129 21.44 -2.47 -11.29
C ARG A 129 20.69 -1.17 -11.67
N GLY A 130 19.56 -1.26 -12.37
CA GLY A 130 18.90 -0.13 -13.03
C GLY A 130 17.87 0.65 -12.20
N GLY A 131 17.87 0.54 -10.87
CA GLY A 131 16.77 1.02 -10.02
C GLY A 131 15.57 0.07 -10.09
N TYR A 132 14.41 0.42 -9.54
CA TYR A 132 13.26 -0.49 -9.52
C TYR A 132 11.97 0.18 -9.98
N THR A 133 11.10 -0.62 -10.60
CA THR A 133 9.72 -0.23 -10.89
C THR A 133 8.81 -0.61 -9.73
N ILE A 134 7.70 0.12 -9.60
CA ILE A 134 6.60 -0.24 -8.72
C ILE A 134 5.36 -0.43 -9.60
N THR A 135 4.72 -1.59 -9.48
CA THR A 135 3.48 -1.93 -10.15
C THR A 135 2.34 -1.89 -9.14
N VAL A 136 1.29 -1.14 -9.43
CA VAL A 136 0.04 -1.10 -8.66
C VAL A 136 -0.94 -2.05 -9.32
N ALA A 137 -1.23 -3.17 -8.68
CA ALA A 137 -2.17 -4.19 -9.16
C ALA A 137 -3.36 -4.31 -8.19
N ASP A 138 -4.37 -3.45 -8.36
CA ASP A 138 -5.62 -3.46 -7.56
C ASP A 138 -6.71 -4.23 -8.30
N LEU A 139 -6.71 -5.56 -8.15
CA LEU A 139 -7.50 -6.46 -8.98
C LEU A 139 -9.01 -6.30 -8.74
N PRO A 140 -9.84 -6.32 -9.80
CA PRO A 140 -9.50 -6.73 -11.19
C PRO A 140 -9.10 -5.58 -12.12
N GLU A 141 -8.83 -4.37 -11.61
CA GLU A 141 -8.47 -3.23 -12.45
C GLU A 141 -7.14 -3.46 -13.17
N GLU A 142 -6.96 -2.79 -14.32
CA GLU A 142 -5.72 -2.87 -15.09
C GLU A 142 -4.55 -2.31 -14.28
N PRO A 143 -3.45 -3.07 -14.10
CA PRO A 143 -2.30 -2.60 -13.35
C PRO A 143 -1.59 -1.46 -14.09
N PHE A 144 -0.96 -0.58 -13.33
CA PHE A 144 -0.04 0.40 -13.89
C PHE A 144 1.32 0.34 -13.22
N THR A 145 2.37 0.66 -13.97
CA THR A 145 3.76 0.60 -13.52
C THR A 145 4.43 1.96 -13.67
N PHE A 146 5.34 2.28 -12.76
CA PHE A 146 6.17 3.48 -12.80
C PHE A 146 7.56 3.20 -12.22
N LEU A 147 8.55 4.03 -12.56
CA LEU A 147 9.85 3.96 -11.91
C LEU A 147 9.78 4.65 -10.55
N ALA A 148 10.39 4.07 -9.52
CA ALA A 148 10.44 4.71 -8.20
C ALA A 148 11.10 6.10 -8.25
N ALA A 149 12.02 6.32 -9.19
CA ALA A 149 12.63 7.61 -9.45
C ALA A 149 11.65 8.66 -9.99
N ASP A 150 10.61 8.27 -10.73
CA ASP A 150 9.60 9.20 -11.26
C ASP A 150 8.76 9.79 -10.12
N GLU A 151 8.39 8.99 -9.11
CA GLU A 151 7.70 9.49 -7.92
C GLU A 151 8.59 10.44 -7.12
N ALA A 152 9.88 10.12 -6.98
CA ALA A 152 10.83 10.97 -6.27
C ALA A 152 11.08 12.31 -6.98
N ALA A 153 11.00 12.33 -8.31
CA ALA A 153 11.15 13.53 -9.13
C ALA A 153 9.84 14.30 -9.34
N ALA A 154 8.69 13.71 -9.03
CA ALA A 154 7.40 14.33 -9.27
C ALA A 154 7.12 15.48 -8.31
N GLU A 155 6.61 16.59 -8.86
CA GLU A 155 6.28 17.80 -8.10
C GLU A 155 4.76 17.96 -8.00
N PRO A 156 4.13 17.62 -6.85
CA PRO A 156 2.70 17.78 -6.69
C PRO A 156 2.33 19.26 -6.53
N ARG A 157 1.12 19.61 -6.97
CA ARG A 157 0.52 20.92 -6.67
C ARG A 157 -0.17 20.89 -5.33
N PHE A 158 -0.22 22.05 -4.68
CA PHE A 158 -0.96 22.29 -3.45
C PHE A 158 -1.99 23.41 -3.65
N PRO A 159 -3.11 23.41 -2.90
CA PRO A 159 -4.12 24.47 -2.98
C PRO A 159 -3.53 25.84 -2.61
N GLN A 160 -4.15 26.92 -3.10
CA GLN A 160 -3.70 28.28 -2.79
C GLN A 160 -4.11 28.72 -1.38
N ASN A 161 -5.34 28.40 -0.98
CA ASN A 161 -5.93 28.71 0.33
C ASN A 161 -7.14 27.79 0.60
N ALA A 162 -7.71 27.87 1.79
CA ALA A 162 -8.83 27.01 2.19
C ALA A 162 -10.11 27.30 1.39
N GLU A 163 -10.33 28.54 0.99
CA GLU A 163 -11.49 28.98 0.22
C GLU A 163 -11.49 28.39 -1.20
N SER A 164 -10.30 28.23 -1.79
CA SER A 164 -10.11 27.64 -3.13
C SER A 164 -10.50 26.16 -3.24
N LEU A 165 -10.71 25.50 -2.10
CA LEU A 165 -11.14 24.10 -2.04
C LEU A 165 -12.62 23.93 -2.41
N VAL A 166 -13.46 24.94 -2.16
CA VAL A 166 -14.91 24.83 -2.37
C VAL A 166 -15.22 24.62 -3.85
N GLY A 167 -16.09 23.65 -4.17
CA GLY A 167 -16.48 23.27 -5.53
C GLY A 167 -15.59 22.22 -6.20
N GLN A 168 -14.37 22.03 -5.70
CA GLN A 168 -13.44 21.01 -6.20
C GLN A 168 -13.97 19.61 -5.90
N ALA A 169 -13.69 18.65 -6.79
CA ALA A 169 -13.98 17.26 -6.51
C ALA A 169 -12.90 16.66 -5.60
N VAL A 170 -13.30 15.69 -4.76
CA VAL A 170 -12.40 14.98 -3.86
C VAL A 170 -12.20 13.56 -4.37
N ILE A 171 -10.94 13.15 -4.43
CA ILE A 171 -10.55 11.77 -4.71
C ILE A 171 -9.62 11.24 -3.62
N VAL A 172 -9.86 9.99 -3.23
CA VAL A 172 -9.05 9.25 -2.27
C VAL A 172 -8.58 7.97 -2.97
N PRO A 173 -7.29 7.83 -3.30
CA PRO A 173 -6.76 6.64 -3.93
C PRO A 173 -7.01 5.37 -3.10
N GLY A 174 -7.14 4.24 -3.80
CA GLY A 174 -7.30 2.93 -3.18
C GLY A 174 -6.09 2.52 -2.33
N ALA A 175 -6.29 1.52 -1.46
CA ALA A 175 -5.27 1.06 -0.52
C ALA A 175 -3.96 0.62 -1.20
N VAL A 176 -4.04 0.08 -2.41
CA VAL A 176 -2.88 -0.38 -3.19
C VAL A 176 -2.04 0.79 -3.69
N ALA A 177 -2.68 1.81 -4.27
CA ALA A 177 -2.01 3.03 -4.71
C ALA A 177 -1.38 3.80 -3.51
N LEU A 178 -2.09 3.85 -2.38
CA LEU A 178 -1.55 4.42 -1.15
C LEU A 178 -0.34 3.63 -0.65
N LYS A 179 -0.38 2.30 -0.72
CA LYS A 179 0.74 1.45 -0.31
C LYS A 179 1.96 1.62 -1.23
N ALA A 180 1.72 1.79 -2.53
CA ALA A 180 2.76 2.00 -3.54
C ALA A 180 3.48 3.36 -3.40
N GLY A 181 2.93 4.30 -2.63
CA GLY A 181 3.57 5.59 -2.35
C GLY A 181 3.64 6.52 -3.56
N CYS A 182 2.80 6.32 -4.58
CA CYS A 182 2.82 7.07 -5.85
C CYS A 182 2.05 8.41 -5.81
N ALA A 183 2.03 9.08 -4.66
CA ALA A 183 1.16 10.22 -4.42
C ALA A 183 1.49 11.41 -5.34
N ASN A 184 2.77 11.75 -5.47
CA ASN A 184 3.20 12.91 -6.24
C ASN A 184 3.03 12.65 -7.74
N LEU A 185 3.39 11.46 -8.19
CA LEU A 185 3.28 11.04 -9.57
C LEU A 185 1.83 11.02 -10.05
N LEU A 186 0.91 10.51 -9.23
CA LEU A 186 -0.53 10.55 -9.54
C LEU A 186 -1.04 12.00 -9.67
N CYS A 187 -0.58 12.90 -8.81
CA CYS A 187 -0.92 14.33 -8.93
C CYS A 187 -0.44 14.90 -10.27
N GLN A 188 0.82 14.67 -10.61
CA GLN A 188 1.40 15.20 -11.84
C GLN A 188 0.76 14.60 -13.10
N ARG A 189 0.53 13.29 -13.14
CA ARG A 189 -0.04 12.59 -14.31
C ARG A 189 -1.51 12.97 -14.56
N ASN A 190 -2.30 13.10 -13.51
CA ASN A 190 -3.73 13.31 -13.62
C ASN A 190 -4.15 14.78 -13.41
N GLY A 191 -3.19 15.69 -13.20
CA GLY A 191 -3.47 17.08 -12.86
C GLY A 191 -4.13 17.28 -11.49
N TRP A 192 -4.06 16.28 -10.61
CA TRP A 192 -4.64 16.41 -9.27
C TRP A 192 -3.82 17.34 -8.38
N THR A 193 -4.49 17.94 -7.42
CA THR A 193 -3.86 18.76 -6.38
C THR A 193 -3.86 18.00 -5.07
N ARG A 194 -2.71 17.92 -4.41
CA ARG A 194 -2.57 17.21 -3.13
C ARG A 194 -3.04 18.12 -2.00
N LEU A 195 -3.89 17.62 -1.12
CA LEU A 195 -4.41 18.43 -0.03
C LEU A 195 -3.33 18.72 1.04
N GLY A 196 -2.40 17.79 1.25
CA GLY A 196 -1.23 17.99 2.10
C GLY A 196 -0.17 16.88 1.96
N ARG A 197 1.07 17.16 2.36
CA ARG A 197 2.24 16.27 2.22
C ARG A 197 2.09 14.93 2.92
N HIS A 198 1.27 14.86 3.97
CA HIS A 198 0.94 13.63 4.69
C HIS A 198 -0.57 13.36 4.73
N THR A 199 -1.34 14.05 3.89
CA THR A 199 -2.79 13.92 3.80
C THR A 199 -3.12 13.22 2.49
N SER A 200 -3.55 11.96 2.56
CA SER A 200 -3.89 11.13 1.40
C SER A 200 -5.30 11.44 0.85
N ILE A 201 -5.56 12.72 0.62
CA ILE A 201 -6.79 13.27 0.03
C ILE A 201 -6.32 14.22 -1.08
N TYR A 202 -6.99 14.16 -2.23
CA TYR A 202 -6.59 14.88 -3.42
C TYR A 202 -7.79 15.58 -4.03
N LEU A 203 -7.53 16.65 -4.77
CA LEU A 203 -8.52 17.44 -5.47
C LEU A 203 -8.37 17.22 -6.97
N SER A 204 -9.50 17.15 -7.65
CA SER A 204 -9.61 16.96 -9.09
C SER A 204 -10.82 17.71 -9.63
N ASP A 205 -10.89 17.87 -10.96
CA ASP A 205 -12.07 18.46 -11.62
C ASP A 205 -13.27 17.48 -11.60
N GLU A 206 -12.96 16.18 -11.64
CA GLU A 206 -13.90 15.07 -11.67
C GLU A 206 -13.78 14.20 -10.42
N GLY A 207 -14.90 13.70 -9.91
CA GLY A 207 -14.90 12.81 -8.76
C GLY A 207 -16.30 12.62 -8.17
N PRO A 208 -16.48 11.58 -7.35
CA PRO A 208 -17.79 11.25 -6.79
C PRO A 208 -18.24 12.22 -5.70
N TRP A 209 -17.32 12.99 -5.12
CA TRP A 209 -17.58 13.92 -4.03
C TRP A 209 -17.16 15.34 -4.44
N ARG A 210 -17.97 16.35 -4.14
CA ARG A 210 -17.64 17.77 -4.33
C ARG A 210 -17.65 18.51 -3.00
N ILE A 211 -16.64 19.33 -2.76
CA ILE A 211 -16.52 20.12 -1.53
C ILE A 211 -17.59 21.21 -1.53
N ALA A 212 -18.47 21.18 -0.52
CA ALA A 212 -19.53 22.15 -0.33
C ALA A 212 -19.15 23.23 0.68
N GLU A 213 -18.35 22.90 1.69
CA GLU A 213 -18.05 23.80 2.80
C GLU A 213 -16.70 23.45 3.44
N VAL A 214 -15.92 24.47 3.79
CA VAL A 214 -14.65 24.33 4.50
C VAL A 214 -14.64 25.24 5.71
N LEU A 215 -14.30 24.68 6.88
CA LEU A 215 -14.23 25.42 8.14
C LEU A 215 -12.92 25.12 8.86
N PRO A 216 -12.34 26.08 9.61
CA PRO A 216 -11.20 25.79 10.49
C PRO A 216 -11.54 24.69 11.50
N PHE A 217 -10.59 23.80 11.75
CA PHE A 217 -10.78 22.73 12.73
C PHE A 217 -10.83 23.31 14.14
N SER A 218 -12.01 23.27 14.77
CA SER A 218 -12.23 23.75 16.12
C SER A 218 -13.43 23.06 16.77
N ASN A 219 -13.43 22.95 18.11
CA ASN A 219 -14.55 22.34 18.85
C ASN A 219 -15.92 23.01 18.59
N PRO A 220 -16.02 24.34 18.41
CA PRO A 220 -17.27 24.97 17.96
C PRO A 220 -17.72 24.48 16.59
N ASN A 221 -16.83 24.45 15.59
CA ASN A 221 -17.17 24.06 14.23
C ASN A 221 -17.51 22.57 14.12
N ILE A 222 -16.84 21.69 14.87
CA ILE A 222 -17.18 20.26 14.98
C ILE A 222 -18.64 20.09 15.43
N ARG A 223 -19.06 20.81 16.47
CA ARG A 223 -20.43 20.75 16.99
C ARG A 223 -21.44 21.38 16.05
N ALA A 224 -21.09 22.49 15.40
CA ALA A 224 -21.95 23.16 14.42
C ALA A 224 -22.21 22.27 13.20
N LEU A 225 -21.17 21.65 12.64
CA LEU A 225 -21.29 20.72 11.52
C LEU A 225 -22.08 19.47 11.90
N GLY A 226 -21.88 18.91 13.09
CA GLY A 226 -22.67 17.76 13.56
C GLY A 226 -24.18 18.04 13.62
N ARG A 227 -24.58 19.26 13.98
CA ARG A 227 -25.98 19.70 13.95
C ARG A 227 -26.51 19.95 12.55
N LYS A 228 -25.68 20.51 11.67
CA LYS A 228 -26.04 20.85 10.28
C LYS A 228 -26.12 19.61 9.37
N TYR A 229 -25.25 18.63 9.62
CA TYR A 229 -25.12 17.40 8.84
C TYR A 229 -25.18 16.17 9.77
N PRO A 230 -26.35 15.87 10.37
CA PRO A 230 -26.50 14.79 11.37
C PRO A 230 -26.25 13.38 10.79
N PHE A 231 -26.32 13.24 9.46
CA PHE A 231 -26.06 12.00 8.74
C PHE A 231 -24.86 12.21 7.81
N SER A 232 -23.67 11.81 8.26
CA SER A 232 -22.41 11.96 7.53
C SER A 232 -21.44 10.84 7.83
N GLU A 233 -20.70 10.41 6.81
CA GLU A 233 -19.47 9.64 7.02
C GLU A 233 -18.33 10.57 7.46
N VAL A 234 -17.42 10.10 8.32
CA VAL A 234 -16.41 10.95 8.95
C VAL A 234 -15.03 10.32 8.81
N THR A 235 -14.07 11.09 8.31
CA THR A 235 -12.69 10.61 8.16
C THR A 235 -11.72 11.64 8.70
N ALA A 236 -10.88 11.22 9.65
CA ALA A 236 -9.77 12.01 10.16
C ALA A 236 -8.46 11.54 9.50
N ARG A 237 -7.69 12.47 8.93
CA ARG A 237 -6.37 12.19 8.30
C ARG A 237 -5.35 13.23 8.75
N ASN A 238 -4.19 12.80 9.21
CA ASN A 238 -3.09 13.69 9.58
C ASN A 238 -3.51 14.77 10.59
N ILE A 239 -4.21 14.38 11.66
CA ILE A 239 -4.73 15.25 12.72
C ILE A 239 -4.76 14.47 14.05
N PRO A 240 -4.65 15.10 15.24
CA PRO A 240 -4.53 14.37 16.51
C PRO A 240 -5.88 13.88 17.07
N VAL A 241 -6.74 13.34 16.21
CA VAL A 241 -8.00 12.67 16.57
C VAL A 241 -8.26 11.54 15.59
N THR A 242 -8.84 10.44 16.05
CA THR A 242 -9.26 9.35 15.16
C THR A 242 -10.60 9.67 14.49
N SER A 243 -10.93 8.97 13.40
CA SER A 243 -12.24 9.10 12.73
C SER A 243 -13.38 8.77 13.69
N GLU A 244 -13.23 7.74 14.53
CA GLU A 244 -14.23 7.32 15.51
C GLU A 244 -14.43 8.36 16.61
N GLU A 245 -13.34 8.91 17.14
CA GLU A 245 -13.39 9.98 18.15
C GLU A 245 -14.07 11.23 17.59
N LEU A 246 -13.76 11.60 16.35
CA LEU A 246 -14.36 12.74 15.69
C LEU A 246 -15.85 12.50 15.44
N LYS A 247 -16.23 11.32 14.94
CA LYS A 247 -17.63 10.92 14.74
C LYS A 247 -18.43 11.02 16.05
N ARG A 248 -17.88 10.53 17.16
CA ARG A 248 -18.48 10.65 18.49
C ARG A 248 -18.61 12.10 18.95
N LYS A 249 -17.59 12.94 18.72
CA LYS A 249 -17.64 14.37 19.07
C LYS A 249 -18.66 15.15 18.24
N MET A 250 -18.86 14.77 16.98
CA MET A 250 -19.86 15.37 16.10
C MET A 250 -21.28 14.87 16.38
N GLY A 251 -21.43 13.64 16.88
CA GLY A 251 -22.74 13.04 17.18
C GLY A 251 -23.52 12.67 15.92
N VAL A 252 -22.81 12.24 14.86
CA VAL A 252 -23.41 11.95 13.55
C VAL A 252 -23.60 10.45 13.31
N ALA A 253 -24.67 10.11 12.59
CA ALA A 253 -24.93 8.77 12.06
C ALA A 253 -24.31 8.61 10.66
N PRO A 254 -23.93 7.39 10.23
CA PRO A 254 -23.36 7.15 8.90
C PRO A 254 -24.34 7.50 7.76
N SER A 255 -23.80 7.94 6.62
CA SER A 255 -24.55 8.34 5.42
C SER A 255 -23.67 8.24 4.17
N ASP A 256 -24.28 7.89 3.04
CA ASP A 256 -23.59 7.79 1.74
C ASP A 256 -23.68 9.07 0.88
N ASN A 257 -24.32 10.13 1.40
CA ASN A 257 -24.55 11.39 0.65
C ASN A 257 -23.67 12.55 1.13
N THR A 258 -23.11 12.47 2.34
CA THR A 258 -22.24 13.51 2.91
C THR A 258 -21.05 12.88 3.61
N HIS A 259 -19.86 13.35 3.27
CA HIS A 259 -18.60 12.95 3.88
C HIS A 259 -17.91 14.17 4.49
N ILE A 260 -17.56 14.09 5.77
CA ILE A 260 -16.81 15.13 6.47
C ILE A 260 -15.37 14.64 6.70
N TYR A 261 -14.41 15.34 6.08
CA TYR A 261 -13.00 15.11 6.28
C TYR A 261 -12.45 16.10 7.31
N ALA A 262 -11.75 15.61 8.33
CA ALA A 262 -10.90 16.44 9.18
C ALA A 262 -9.45 16.16 8.85
N CYS A 263 -8.74 17.17 8.35
CA CYS A 263 -7.37 16.97 7.92
C CYS A 263 -6.52 18.22 7.99
N THR A 264 -5.20 18.01 7.93
CA THR A 264 -4.24 19.08 7.72
C THR A 264 -4.10 19.33 6.22
N CYS A 265 -4.28 20.58 5.80
CA CYS A 265 -4.04 21.07 4.46
C CYS A 265 -2.72 21.83 4.43
N ASP A 266 -1.92 21.60 3.40
CA ASP A 266 -0.72 22.39 3.08
C ASP A 266 -1.00 23.25 1.86
N PHE A 267 -0.53 24.49 1.86
CA PHE A 267 -0.79 25.47 0.80
C PHE A 267 0.48 25.81 0.01
N ALA A 268 0.27 26.36 -1.19
CA ALA A 268 1.35 26.72 -2.11
C ALA A 268 2.33 27.76 -1.55
N ASP A 269 1.90 28.60 -0.60
CA ASP A 269 2.74 29.58 0.09
C ASP A 269 3.60 28.96 1.22
N GLY A 270 3.49 27.64 1.43
CA GLY A 270 4.20 26.90 2.47
C GLY A 270 3.50 26.88 3.82
N SER A 271 2.37 27.58 3.97
CA SER A 271 1.56 27.52 5.18
C SER A 271 0.78 26.21 5.29
N SER A 272 0.38 25.87 6.51
CA SER A 272 -0.42 24.68 6.80
C SER A 272 -1.51 25.01 7.80
N GLY A 273 -2.68 24.39 7.65
CA GLY A 273 -3.81 24.57 8.56
C GLY A 273 -4.64 23.31 8.72
N ARG A 274 -5.40 23.22 9.82
CA ARG A 274 -6.32 22.10 10.05
C ARG A 274 -7.74 22.53 9.72
N PHE A 275 -8.44 21.72 8.94
CA PHE A 275 -9.76 22.05 8.43
C PHE A 275 -10.74 20.89 8.58
N LEU A 276 -12.02 21.25 8.62
CA LEU A 276 -13.18 20.38 8.43
C LEU A 276 -13.71 20.67 7.03
N ILE A 277 -13.73 19.66 6.18
CA ILE A 277 -14.15 19.76 4.78
C ILE A 277 -15.39 18.90 4.60
N VAL A 278 -16.50 19.52 4.25
CA VAL A 278 -17.76 18.84 3.94
C VAL A 278 -17.79 18.60 2.44
N ALA A 279 -17.86 17.33 2.04
CA ALA A 279 -18.05 16.93 0.66
C ALA A 279 -19.40 16.22 0.49
N ARG A 280 -20.09 16.52 -0.61
CA ARG A 280 -21.37 15.91 -0.99
C ARG A 280 -21.22 15.11 -2.25
N ARG A 281 -22.04 14.09 -2.43
CA ARG A 281 -22.01 13.26 -3.63
C ARG A 281 -22.39 14.11 -4.85
N ALA A 282 -21.65 13.99 -5.95
CA ALA A 282 -21.95 14.73 -7.18
C ALA A 282 -23.30 14.25 -7.76
N GLY A 283 -24.29 15.14 -7.81
CA GLY A 283 -25.63 14.83 -8.33
C GLY A 283 -26.81 15.23 -7.43
N ASP A 284 -26.54 15.67 -6.19
CA ASP A 284 -27.52 16.24 -5.24
C ASP A 284 -27.42 17.78 -5.14
#